data_AF-S5Y2Y8-F1
#
_entry.id   AF-S5Y2Y8-F1
#
_cell.length_a   1.000
_cell.length_b   1.000
_cell.length_c   1.000
_cell.angle_alpha   90.00
_cell.angle_beta   90.00
_cell.angle_gamma   90.00
#
_symmetry.space_group_name_H-M   'P 1'
#
loop_
_entity.id
_entity.type
_entity.pdbx_description
1 polymer ?
#
loop_
_entity_poly.entity_id
_entity_poly.type
_entity_poly.pdbx_seq_one_letter_code
_entity_poly.pdbx_strand_id
1 'polypeptide(L)'
;SPVWFGHLFSLQHLYLQGNSYRDLGQGSPFSSLRNLSSLHLGNAQFSVIRQGNFEGIELLHKLWIDGSNLSQYEQGSLKSIKQINHMIINLRNSNIFSELVRDLLDSVTWLEVTEIKLPVEKKSLVLNSTRPFMMQKLTFKEAFFTDETISSAIVSLKEITSLKELEAINCVLEGKGI
;
A
#
# COMPACT_ATOMS: atom_id res chain seq x y z
N SER A 1 -8.12 10.26 -20.69
CA SER A 1 -8.38 9.67 -19.37
C SER A 1 -9.87 9.80 -19.08
N PRO A 2 -10.59 8.72 -18.77
CA PRO A 2 -12.03 8.84 -18.54
C PRO A 2 -12.31 9.59 -17.23
N VAL A 3 -13.19 10.59 -17.32
CA VAL A 3 -13.61 11.44 -16.20
C VAL A 3 -14.77 10.78 -15.44
N TRP A 4 -14.68 9.46 -15.19
CA TRP A 4 -15.79 8.62 -14.72
C TRP A 4 -16.52 9.20 -13.51
N PHE A 5 -15.77 9.85 -12.62
CA PHE A 5 -16.29 10.37 -11.35
C PHE A 5 -16.38 11.89 -11.29
N GLY A 6 -16.20 12.58 -12.43
CA GLY A 6 -16.03 14.03 -12.53
C GLY A 6 -17.08 14.90 -11.83
N HIS A 7 -18.29 14.38 -11.65
CA HIS A 7 -19.42 15.09 -11.04
C HIS A 7 -19.80 14.57 -9.63
N LEU A 8 -19.09 13.58 -9.10
CA LEU A 8 -19.43 12.88 -7.86
C LEU A 8 -18.76 13.53 -6.64
N PHE A 9 -18.83 14.86 -6.52
CA PHE A 9 -18.11 15.63 -5.50
C PHE A 9 -18.47 15.27 -4.06
N SER A 10 -19.70 14.78 -3.83
CA SER A 10 -20.18 14.36 -2.51
C SER A 10 -19.91 12.89 -2.20
N LEU A 11 -19.28 12.13 -3.11
CA LEU A 11 -19.04 10.71 -2.93
C LEU A 11 -18.05 10.47 -1.79
N GLN A 12 -18.45 9.65 -0.82
CA GLN A 12 -17.63 9.30 0.34
C GLN A 12 -17.06 7.88 0.25
N HIS A 13 -17.78 6.97 -0.40
CA HIS A 13 -17.39 5.56 -0.51
C HIS A 13 -17.41 5.14 -1.96
N LEU A 14 -16.30 4.61 -2.46
CA LEU A 14 -16.18 4.11 -3.83
C LEU A 14 -15.64 2.68 -3.82
N TYR A 15 -16.44 1.76 -4.34
CA TYR A 15 -16.09 0.35 -4.47
C TYR A 15 -15.98 -0.02 -5.96
N LEU A 16 -14.75 -0.22 -6.42
CA LEU A 16 -14.46 -0.72 -7.77
C LEU A 16 -13.92 -2.15 -7.77
N GLN A 17 -13.79 -2.77 -6.59
CA GLN A 17 -13.25 -4.11 -6.48
C GLN A 17 -14.09 -5.13 -7.26
N GLY A 18 -13.44 -6.04 -7.98
CA GLY A 18 -14.10 -7.08 -8.78
C GLY A 18 -14.62 -6.63 -10.15
N ASN A 19 -14.61 -5.33 -10.46
CA ASN A 19 -14.91 -4.85 -11.82
C ASN A 19 -13.77 -5.16 -12.79
N SER A 20 -14.07 -5.28 -14.09
CA SER A 20 -13.08 -5.61 -15.12
C SER A 20 -12.27 -4.38 -15.54
N TYR A 21 -11.05 -4.24 -15.04
CA TYR A 21 -10.08 -3.23 -15.49
C TYR A 21 -8.65 -3.69 -15.21
N ARG A 22 -7.73 -3.30 -16.07
CA ARG A 22 -6.31 -3.63 -15.92
C ARG A 22 -5.55 -2.64 -15.04
N ASP A 23 -5.94 -1.37 -15.12
CA ASP A 23 -5.36 -0.27 -14.36
C ASP A 23 -6.37 0.89 -14.22
N LEU A 24 -5.95 1.97 -13.58
CA LEU A 24 -6.77 3.17 -13.35
C LEU A 24 -6.64 4.22 -14.48
N GLY A 25 -5.98 3.87 -15.59
CA GLY A 25 -5.65 4.78 -16.68
C GLY A 25 -4.43 5.66 -16.44
N GLN A 26 -4.18 6.58 -17.38
CA GLN A 26 -3.01 7.49 -17.42
C GLN A 26 -3.26 8.86 -16.77
N GLY A 27 -4.36 9.03 -16.02
CA GLY A 27 -4.68 10.30 -15.39
C GLY A 27 -5.12 10.14 -13.94
N SER A 28 -5.82 11.17 -13.46
CA SER A 28 -6.26 11.31 -12.07
C SER A 28 -7.77 11.07 -11.98
N PRO A 29 -8.25 9.80 -12.08
CA PRO A 29 -9.68 9.49 -12.16
C PRO A 29 -10.47 9.98 -10.94
N PHE A 30 -9.80 10.14 -9.80
CA PHE A 30 -10.39 10.55 -8.53
C PHE A 30 -10.24 12.05 -8.22
N SER A 31 -9.74 12.87 -9.16
CA SER A 31 -9.41 14.29 -8.92
C SER A 31 -10.56 15.16 -8.44
N SER A 32 -11.80 14.77 -8.71
CA SER A 32 -13.04 15.46 -8.27
C SER A 32 -13.61 14.93 -6.95
N LEU A 33 -13.10 13.81 -6.43
CA LEU A 33 -13.65 13.09 -5.28
C LEU A 33 -13.11 13.62 -3.94
N ARG A 34 -13.30 14.92 -3.69
CA ARG A 34 -12.72 15.63 -2.54
C ARG A 34 -13.21 15.13 -1.17
N ASN A 35 -14.39 14.50 -1.14
CA ASN A 35 -15.02 13.98 0.09
C ASN A 35 -14.83 12.47 0.26
N LEU A 36 -14.02 11.82 -0.58
CA LEU A 36 -13.82 10.39 -0.52
C LEU A 36 -13.15 10.01 0.80
N SER A 37 -13.76 9.10 1.55
CA SER A 37 -13.27 8.59 2.83
C SER A 37 -12.90 7.11 2.77
N SER A 38 -13.49 6.35 1.83
CA SER A 38 -13.20 4.95 1.62
C SER A 38 -13.10 4.60 0.14
N LEU A 39 -12.01 3.92 -0.22
CA LEU A 39 -11.74 3.48 -1.59
C LEU A 39 -11.35 2.00 -1.60
N HIS A 40 -12.04 1.22 -2.43
CA HIS A 40 -11.78 -0.21 -2.64
C HIS A 40 -11.48 -0.48 -4.12
N LEU A 41 -10.28 -1.01 -4.39
CA LEU A 41 -9.75 -1.27 -5.73
C LEU A 41 -9.25 -2.71 -5.85
N GLY A 42 -8.98 -3.14 -7.07
CA GLY A 42 -8.41 -4.43 -7.40
C GLY A 42 -9.39 -5.40 -8.05
N ASN A 43 -8.84 -6.32 -8.84
CA ASN A 43 -9.55 -7.45 -9.47
C ASN A 43 -8.50 -8.42 -10.05
N ALA A 44 -8.94 -9.52 -10.66
CA ALA A 44 -8.06 -10.55 -11.22
C ALA A 44 -7.13 -10.08 -12.37
N GLN A 45 -7.38 -8.91 -12.95
CA GLN A 45 -6.60 -8.31 -14.05
C GLN A 45 -5.87 -7.02 -13.62
N PHE A 46 -6.08 -6.54 -12.38
CA PHE A 46 -5.48 -5.29 -11.90
C PHE A 46 -3.98 -5.46 -11.71
N SER A 47 -3.18 -4.84 -12.60
CA SER A 47 -1.76 -5.16 -12.73
C SER A 47 -0.82 -3.96 -12.65
N VAL A 48 -1.35 -2.73 -12.68
CA VAL A 48 -0.54 -1.51 -12.71
C VAL A 48 -1.14 -0.40 -11.84
N ILE A 49 -0.27 0.24 -11.04
CA ILE A 49 -0.52 1.52 -10.36
C ILE A 49 0.51 2.53 -10.85
N ARG A 50 0.06 3.72 -11.24
CA ARG A 50 0.90 4.80 -11.79
C ARG A 50 0.83 6.07 -10.96
N GLN A 51 1.84 6.91 -11.11
CA GLN A 51 1.80 8.27 -10.61
C GLN A 51 0.57 8.99 -11.17
N GLY A 52 -0.03 9.86 -10.36
CA GLY A 52 -1.25 10.57 -10.73
C GLY A 52 -2.55 9.80 -10.48
N ASN A 53 -2.53 8.46 -10.40
CA ASN A 53 -3.77 7.68 -10.24
C ASN A 53 -4.57 8.02 -8.97
N PHE A 54 -3.89 8.45 -7.90
CA PHE A 54 -4.50 8.85 -6.62
C PHE A 54 -4.51 10.36 -6.39
N GLU A 55 -4.20 11.18 -7.40
CA GLU A 55 -4.25 12.63 -7.26
C GLU A 55 -5.68 13.13 -7.00
N GLY A 56 -5.77 14.14 -6.13
CA GLY A 56 -7.02 14.74 -5.66
C GLY A 56 -7.70 14.00 -4.50
N ILE A 57 -7.21 12.81 -4.13
CA ILE A 57 -7.54 12.18 -2.85
C ILE A 57 -6.51 12.66 -1.81
N GLU A 58 -6.94 13.48 -0.86
CA GLU A 58 -6.04 13.97 0.19
C GLU A 58 -6.10 13.13 1.47
N LEU A 59 -7.27 12.61 1.81
CA LEU A 59 -7.54 11.93 3.08
C LEU A 59 -8.36 10.67 2.81
N LEU A 60 -7.97 9.54 3.39
CA LEU A 60 -8.79 8.32 3.41
C LEU A 60 -8.84 7.78 4.85
N HIS A 61 -10.05 7.45 5.28
CA HIS A 61 -10.19 6.62 6.47
C HIS A 61 -9.78 5.16 6.16
N LYS A 62 -10.16 4.67 4.97
CA LYS A 62 -9.87 3.29 4.56
C LYS A 62 -9.48 3.20 3.10
N LEU A 63 -8.32 2.59 2.82
CA LEU A 63 -7.89 2.21 1.47
C LEU A 63 -7.76 0.69 1.41
N TRP A 64 -8.50 0.05 0.52
CA TRP A 64 -8.35 -1.37 0.23
C TRP A 64 -7.87 -1.55 -1.21
N ILE A 65 -6.77 -2.28 -1.39
CA ILE A 65 -6.26 -2.64 -2.70
C ILE A 65 -6.08 -4.16 -2.77
N ASP A 66 -6.89 -4.82 -3.57
CA ASP A 66 -6.57 -6.17 -4.03
C ASP A 66 -5.54 -6.08 -5.17
N GLY A 67 -4.26 -6.16 -4.79
CA GLY A 67 -3.12 -6.05 -5.67
C GLY A 67 -2.43 -7.38 -5.96
N SER A 68 -3.11 -8.52 -5.81
CA SER A 68 -2.49 -9.84 -5.99
C SER A 68 -1.80 -10.03 -7.34
N ASN A 69 -2.26 -9.31 -8.37
CA ASN A 69 -1.71 -9.35 -9.74
C ASN A 69 -0.89 -8.10 -10.11
N LEU A 70 -0.54 -7.25 -9.15
CA LEU A 70 0.32 -6.08 -9.41
C LEU A 70 1.70 -6.51 -9.91
N SER A 71 1.97 -6.11 -11.14
CA SER A 71 3.25 -6.34 -11.82
C SER A 71 4.08 -5.06 -11.95
N GLN A 72 3.42 -3.91 -11.89
CA GLN A 72 4.03 -2.58 -12.03
C GLN A 72 3.46 -1.64 -10.97
N TYR A 73 4.36 -0.92 -10.33
CA TYR A 73 4.08 0.15 -9.39
C TYR A 73 5.06 1.28 -9.71
N GLU A 74 4.56 2.49 -9.92
CA GLU A 74 5.44 3.65 -10.07
C GLU A 74 5.67 4.28 -8.69
N GLN A 75 6.91 4.28 -8.20
CA GLN A 75 7.26 4.94 -6.95
C GLN A 75 6.76 6.40 -6.94
N GLY A 76 6.14 6.84 -5.85
CA GLY A 76 5.45 8.11 -5.69
C GLY A 76 3.94 8.04 -5.91
N SER A 77 3.38 6.92 -6.40
CA SER A 77 1.95 6.81 -6.75
C SER A 77 1.00 7.08 -5.57
N LEU A 78 1.41 6.78 -4.34
CA LEU A 78 0.59 6.97 -3.14
C LEU A 78 0.97 8.24 -2.34
N LYS A 79 2.00 8.99 -2.76
CA LYS A 79 2.48 10.19 -2.04
C LYS A 79 1.49 11.36 -2.03
N SER A 80 0.51 11.38 -2.93
CA SER A 80 -0.51 12.44 -2.97
C SER A 80 -1.51 12.34 -1.82
N ILE A 81 -1.71 11.14 -1.25
CA ILE A 81 -2.62 10.92 -0.14
C ILE A 81 -1.89 11.29 1.15
N LYS A 82 -2.35 12.37 1.80
CA LYS A 82 -1.69 12.97 2.96
C LYS A 82 -1.97 12.19 4.25
N GLN A 83 -3.11 11.51 4.32
CA GLN A 83 -3.46 10.70 5.48
C GLN A 83 -4.28 9.48 5.06
N ILE A 84 -3.87 8.30 5.53
CA ILE A 84 -4.60 7.04 5.42
C ILE A 84 -4.68 6.43 6.81
N ASN A 85 -5.87 6.38 7.42
CA ASN A 85 -5.97 5.80 8.77
C ASN A 85 -5.72 4.29 8.73
N HIS A 86 -6.26 3.59 7.74
CA HIS A 86 -6.08 2.16 7.58
C HIS A 86 -5.96 1.79 6.11
N MET A 87 -4.83 1.23 5.72
CA MET A 87 -4.60 0.65 4.41
C MET A 87 -4.51 -0.87 4.51
N ILE A 88 -5.24 -1.57 3.65
CA ILE A 88 -5.18 -3.02 3.49
C ILE A 88 -4.79 -3.31 2.05
N ILE A 89 -3.73 -4.09 1.86
CA ILE A 89 -3.29 -4.50 0.53
C ILE A 89 -2.97 -6.00 0.48
N ASN A 90 -3.54 -6.69 -0.51
CA ASN A 90 -3.03 -8.00 -0.93
C ASN A 90 -1.90 -7.77 -1.93
N LEU A 91 -0.68 -8.23 -1.61
CA LEU A 91 0.50 -7.97 -2.43
C LEU A 91 1.39 -9.21 -2.51
N ARG A 92 1.30 -9.95 -3.62
CA ARG A 92 2.15 -11.14 -3.86
C ARG A 92 3.52 -10.79 -4.46
N ASN A 93 3.62 -9.66 -5.15
CA ASN A 93 4.86 -9.23 -5.79
C ASN A 93 5.75 -8.47 -4.80
N SER A 94 6.73 -9.19 -4.26
CA SER A 94 7.66 -8.68 -3.24
C SER A 94 8.51 -7.49 -3.71
N ASN A 95 8.72 -7.33 -5.02
CA ASN A 95 9.54 -6.23 -5.56
C ASN A 95 8.87 -4.85 -5.41
N ILE A 96 7.53 -4.82 -5.22
CA ILE A 96 6.76 -3.57 -5.06
C ILE A 96 6.73 -3.11 -3.60
N PHE A 97 6.93 -4.03 -2.65
CA PHE A 97 6.72 -3.76 -1.22
C PHE A 97 7.52 -2.56 -0.70
N SER A 98 8.83 -2.53 -0.94
CA SER A 98 9.69 -1.47 -0.41
C SER A 98 9.37 -0.09 -1.00
N GLU A 99 8.97 -0.03 -2.27
CA GLU A 99 8.57 1.22 -2.94
C GLU A 99 7.24 1.73 -2.39
N LEU A 100 6.27 0.83 -2.22
CA LEU A 100 4.98 1.15 -1.64
C LEU A 100 5.09 1.60 -0.18
N VAL A 101 5.90 0.91 0.64
CA VAL A 101 6.15 1.31 2.04
C VAL A 101 6.76 2.71 2.09
N ARG A 102 7.77 3.01 1.26
CA ARG A 102 8.39 4.35 1.18
C ARG A 102 7.37 5.45 0.88
N ASP A 103 6.38 5.17 0.05
CA ASP A 103 5.34 6.15 -0.26
C ASP A 103 4.36 6.39 0.89
N LEU A 104 4.23 5.43 1.80
CA LEU A 104 3.23 5.44 2.87
C LEU A 104 3.77 5.84 4.25
N LEU A 105 5.10 5.81 4.47
CA LEU A 105 5.71 6.06 5.78
C LEU A 105 5.19 7.32 6.49
N ASP A 106 4.95 8.39 5.75
CA ASP A 106 4.52 9.71 6.26
C ASP A 106 3.02 9.96 6.16
N SER A 107 2.21 8.98 5.73
CA SER A 107 0.77 9.17 5.52
C SER A 107 -0.12 8.07 6.11
N VAL A 108 0.34 6.82 6.18
CA VAL A 108 -0.46 5.71 6.71
C VAL A 108 -0.31 5.60 8.22
N THR A 109 -1.40 5.39 8.96
CA THR A 109 -1.34 5.06 10.40
C THR A 109 -1.21 3.55 10.62
N TRP A 110 -2.01 2.77 9.89
CA TRP A 110 -1.99 1.31 9.96
C TRP A 110 -1.94 0.71 8.55
N LEU A 111 -0.91 -0.07 8.28
CA LEU A 111 -0.75 -0.85 7.05
C LEU A 111 -0.92 -2.34 7.34
N GLU A 112 -1.87 -2.99 6.66
CA GLU A 112 -1.97 -4.44 6.60
C GLU A 112 -1.52 -4.93 5.22
N VAL A 113 -0.55 -5.85 5.18
CA VAL A 113 -0.07 -6.50 3.95
C VAL A 113 -0.38 -7.98 4.01
N THR A 114 -1.09 -8.49 3.00
CA THR A 114 -1.62 -9.86 2.96
C THR A 114 -0.97 -10.66 1.82
N GLU A 115 -0.73 -11.96 2.04
CA GLU A 115 -0.21 -12.94 1.06
C GLU A 115 1.21 -12.66 0.50
N ILE A 116 1.97 -11.78 1.14
CA ILE A 116 3.30 -11.42 0.66
C ILE A 116 4.34 -12.48 1.02
N LYS A 117 5.21 -12.83 0.07
CA LYS A 117 6.52 -13.43 0.36
C LYS A 117 7.49 -12.30 0.64
N LEU A 118 7.86 -12.09 1.91
CA LEU A 118 8.60 -10.89 2.28
C LEU A 118 9.96 -10.85 1.56
N PRO A 119 10.35 -9.72 0.93
CA PRO A 119 11.66 -9.61 0.30
C PRO A 119 12.77 -9.49 1.35
N VAL A 120 13.99 -9.87 0.98
CA VAL A 120 15.19 -9.44 1.71
C VAL A 120 15.46 -7.98 1.32
N GLU A 121 15.35 -7.07 2.29
CA GLU A 121 15.52 -5.64 2.06
C GLU A 121 17.00 -5.31 1.84
N LYS A 122 17.34 -4.92 0.61
CA LYS A 122 18.69 -4.50 0.22
C LYS A 122 18.96 -3.03 0.51
N LYS A 123 17.92 -2.25 0.75
CA LYS A 123 17.96 -0.81 0.98
C LYS A 123 17.02 -0.48 2.12
N SER A 124 17.39 0.52 2.92
CA SER A 124 16.53 1.07 3.98
C SER A 124 15.11 1.36 3.46
N LEU A 125 14.11 1.00 4.27
CA LEU A 125 12.70 1.33 4.01
C LEU A 125 12.46 2.83 4.17
N VAL A 126 13.25 3.53 4.99
CA VAL A 126 13.14 4.98 5.22
C VAL A 126 14.02 5.82 4.29
N LEU A 127 14.64 5.21 3.28
CA LEU A 127 15.49 5.91 2.33
C LEU A 127 14.80 7.16 1.73
N ASN A 128 15.51 8.29 1.76
CA ASN A 128 15.05 9.60 1.26
C ASN A 128 13.81 10.17 1.99
N SER A 129 13.48 9.66 3.18
CA SER A 129 12.41 10.22 3.98
C SER A 129 12.82 11.55 4.60
N THR A 130 11.97 12.57 4.42
CA THR A 130 12.22 13.94 4.92
C THR A 130 11.14 14.42 5.90
N ARG A 131 10.03 13.69 6.01
CA ARG A 131 8.90 14.04 6.87
C ARG A 131 8.81 13.07 8.06
N PRO A 132 8.19 13.50 9.18
CA PRO A 132 7.91 12.60 10.29
C PRO A 132 7.04 11.42 9.84
N PHE A 133 7.36 10.23 10.35
CA PHE A 133 6.60 9.03 10.06
C PHE A 133 5.25 9.04 10.80
N MET A 134 4.20 8.59 10.11
CA MET A 134 2.85 8.42 10.69
C MET A 134 2.53 6.96 10.99
N MET A 135 3.26 6.02 10.39
CA MET A 135 2.99 4.58 10.51
C MET A 135 3.19 4.12 11.95
N GLN A 136 2.10 3.71 12.59
CA GLN A 136 2.09 3.24 13.98
C GLN A 136 1.91 1.73 14.08
N LYS A 137 1.23 1.12 13.09
CA LYS A 137 0.97 -0.32 13.08
C LYS A 137 1.26 -0.91 11.70
N LEU A 138 1.98 -2.03 11.71
CA LEU A 138 2.21 -2.86 10.53
C LEU A 138 1.74 -4.29 10.84
N THR A 139 0.82 -4.80 10.04
CA THR A 139 0.32 -6.16 10.18
C THR A 139 0.64 -6.94 8.91
N PHE A 140 1.26 -8.10 9.06
CA PHE A 140 1.38 -9.09 8.01
C PHE A 140 0.33 -10.18 8.22
N LYS A 141 -0.45 -10.48 7.18
CA LYS A 141 -1.44 -11.58 7.19
C LYS A 141 -1.08 -12.59 6.12
N GLU A 142 -1.13 -13.88 6.46
CA GLU A 142 -0.89 -14.96 5.48
C GLU A 142 0.44 -14.78 4.71
N ALA A 143 1.43 -14.17 5.37
CA ALA A 143 2.71 -13.84 4.77
C ALA A 143 3.71 -14.97 4.99
N PHE A 144 4.70 -15.04 4.10
CA PHE A 144 5.76 -16.03 4.13
C PHE A 144 7.08 -15.36 4.44
N PHE A 145 7.82 -15.93 5.38
CA PHE A 145 9.11 -15.45 5.84
C PHE A 145 10.14 -16.58 5.81
N THR A 146 11.41 -16.24 5.58
CA THR A 146 12.58 -17.07 5.88
C THR A 146 13.38 -16.45 7.03
N ASP A 147 14.32 -17.21 7.62
CA ASP A 147 15.23 -16.72 8.67
C ASP A 147 15.97 -15.43 8.26
N GLU A 148 16.40 -15.35 6.99
CA GLU A 148 17.06 -14.18 6.41
C GLU A 148 16.11 -12.98 6.31
N THR A 149 14.88 -13.19 5.81
CA THR A 149 13.92 -12.09 5.63
C THR A 149 13.46 -11.50 6.95
N ILE A 150 13.26 -12.30 8.01
CA ILE A 150 12.90 -11.79 9.34
C ILE A 150 14.04 -10.93 9.89
N SER A 151 15.28 -11.43 9.79
CA SER A 151 16.46 -10.70 10.27
C SER A 151 16.61 -9.35 9.57
N SER A 152 16.46 -9.33 8.24
CA SER A 152 16.50 -8.11 7.42
C SER A 152 15.33 -7.16 7.72
N ALA A 153 14.12 -7.70 7.90
CA ALA A 153 12.92 -6.93 8.21
C ALA A 153 13.02 -6.23 9.56
N ILE A 154 13.48 -6.93 10.62
CA ILE A 154 13.64 -6.34 11.95
C ILE A 154 14.59 -5.13 11.92
N VAL A 155 15.70 -5.24 11.18
CA VAL A 155 16.66 -4.13 11.02
C VAL A 155 15.99 -2.95 10.33
N SER A 156 15.25 -3.21 9.24
CA SER A 156 14.59 -2.16 8.46
C SER A 156 13.43 -1.50 9.21
N LEU A 157 12.62 -2.28 9.94
CA LEU A 157 11.47 -1.78 10.68
C LEU A 157 11.88 -0.94 11.90
N LYS A 158 13.06 -1.19 12.49
CA LYS A 158 13.62 -0.37 13.57
C LYS A 158 13.85 1.09 13.15
N GLU A 159 14.04 1.34 11.87
CA GLU A 159 14.25 2.70 11.34
C GLU A 159 12.95 3.51 11.30
N ILE A 160 11.79 2.85 11.32
CA ILE A 160 10.47 3.48 11.35
C ILE A 160 10.14 3.84 12.81
N THR A 161 10.68 4.96 13.28
CA THR A 161 10.61 5.37 14.70
C THR A 161 9.20 5.62 15.24
N SER A 162 8.19 5.77 14.38
CA SER A 162 6.79 5.88 14.77
C SER A 162 6.08 4.54 14.98
N LEU A 163 6.68 3.43 14.55
CA LEU A 163 6.08 2.10 14.60
C LEU A 163 5.99 1.62 16.06
N LYS A 164 4.77 1.36 16.51
CA LYS A 164 4.45 0.94 17.88
C LYS A 164 4.05 -0.53 17.96
N GLU A 165 3.49 -1.05 16.87
CA GLU A 165 2.89 -2.38 16.84
C GLU A 165 3.24 -3.08 15.53
N LEU A 166 3.74 -4.31 15.67
CA LEU A 166 4.00 -5.24 14.58
C LEU A 166 3.22 -6.52 14.86
N GLU A 167 2.35 -6.91 13.94
CA GLU A 167 1.57 -8.13 14.03
C GLU A 167 1.89 -9.07 12.86
N ALA A 168 1.93 -10.37 13.15
CA ALA A 168 1.99 -11.43 12.15
C ALA A 168 0.86 -12.41 12.44
N ILE A 169 -0.10 -12.53 11.51
CA ILE A 169 -1.33 -13.30 11.68
C ILE A 169 -1.40 -14.36 10.58
N ASN A 170 -1.55 -15.63 10.96
CA ASN A 170 -1.59 -16.76 10.03
C ASN A 170 -0.37 -16.82 9.07
N CYS A 171 0.77 -16.31 9.53
CA CYS A 171 2.01 -16.27 8.75
C CYS A 171 2.78 -17.58 8.85
N VAL A 172 3.60 -17.85 7.83
CA VAL A 172 4.46 -19.04 7.74
C VAL A 172 5.92 -18.61 7.81
N LEU A 173 6.69 -19.24 8.70
CA LEU A 173 8.15 -19.15 8.73
C LEU A 173 8.74 -20.42 8.09
N GLU A 174 9.29 -20.29 6.89
CA GLU A 174 10.01 -21.32 6.13
C GLU A 174 11.52 -21.29 6.48
N GLY A 175 11.83 -21.35 7.78
CA GLY A 175 13.19 -21.33 8.32
C GLY A 175 13.72 -22.72 8.64
N LYS A 176 15.05 -22.86 8.68
CA LYS A 176 15.74 -24.03 9.26
C LYS A 176 16.39 -23.71 10.61
N GLY A 177 16.35 -22.45 11.04
CA GLY A 177 17.17 -21.95 12.13
C GLY A 177 18.55 -21.55 11.62
N ILE A 178 19.14 -20.55 12.27
CA ILE A 178 20.50 -20.06 12.00
C ILE A 178 21.51 -20.91 12.77
#